data_AF-A0AAW9BRV4-F1
#
_entry.id   AF-A0AAW9BRV4-F1
#
_cell.length_a   1.000
_cell.length_b   1.000
_cell.length_c   1.000
_cell.angle_alpha   90.00
_cell.angle_beta   90.00
_cell.angle_gamma   90.00
#
_symmetry.space_group_name_H-M   'P 1'
#
loop_
_entity.id
_entity.type
_entity.pdbx_description
1 polymer ?
#
loop_
_entity_poly.entity_id
_entity_poly.type
_entity_poly.pdbx_seq_one_letter_code
_entity_poly.pdbx_strand_id
1 'polypeptide(L)'
;AHAMVQNKQFSSARSEYEKLLKEDNFDWIKTALANTLIETDNLEKAQEVLESLSSKKENPYYHDEMSNMAVLSEDIPKAIKHLKQSTMLLDAGSERELVITNLSLASESYDDAVTYIKRYYEKNENTFRGGIFTKLNFVRCHLYRALNAPSNQCFENLLFGLNPLIGEIEKNSQFKAQ
;
A
#
# COMPACT_ATOMS: atom_id res chain seq x y z
N ALA A 1 -16.82 14.77 9.21
CA ALA A 1 -15.64 14.02 9.68
C ALA A 1 -14.67 13.64 8.56
N HIS A 2 -15.07 12.92 7.50
CA HIS A 2 -14.13 12.45 6.46
C HIS A 2 -13.29 13.56 5.80
N ALA A 3 -13.90 14.68 5.40
CA ALA A 3 -13.16 15.82 4.83
C ALA A 3 -12.12 16.43 5.80
N MET A 4 -12.34 16.32 7.12
CA MET A 4 -11.37 16.77 8.13
C MET A 4 -10.13 15.87 8.14
N VAL A 5 -10.31 14.55 7.99
CA VAL A 5 -9.21 13.58 7.85
C VAL A 5 -8.37 13.91 6.62
N GLN A 6 -9.01 14.19 5.47
CA GLN A 6 -8.31 14.58 4.24
C GLN A 6 -7.48 15.88 4.41
N ASN A 7 -7.92 16.77 5.29
CA ASN A 7 -7.21 18.00 5.64
C ASN A 7 -6.30 17.86 6.89
N LYS A 8 -6.02 16.63 7.34
CA LYS A 8 -5.16 16.32 8.50
C LYS A 8 -5.65 16.91 9.84
N GLN A 9 -6.93 17.24 9.94
CA GLN A 9 -7.58 17.73 11.16
C GLN A 9 -8.05 16.56 12.03
N PHE A 10 -7.11 15.69 12.44
CA PHE A 10 -7.42 14.40 13.06
C PHE A 10 -8.14 14.51 14.40
N SER A 11 -7.76 15.46 15.26
CA SER A 11 -8.42 15.67 16.56
C SER A 11 -9.87 16.13 16.39
N SER A 12 -10.16 17.00 15.43
CA SER A 12 -11.53 17.43 15.14
C SER A 12 -12.35 16.30 14.52
N ALA A 13 -11.75 15.54 13.59
CA ALA A 13 -12.40 14.38 12.98
C ALA A 13 -12.76 13.32 14.02
N ARG A 14 -11.86 13.05 14.98
CA ARG A 14 -12.10 12.14 16.11
C ARG A 14 -13.34 12.53 16.89
N SER A 15 -13.43 13.77 17.35
CA SER A 15 -14.57 14.25 18.14
C SER A 15 -15.90 14.05 17.40
N GLU A 16 -15.91 14.23 16.09
CA GLU A 16 -17.10 13.98 15.27
C GLU A 16 -17.42 12.48 15.14
N TYR A 17 -16.44 11.60 14.95
CA TYR A 17 -16.68 10.15 14.93
C TYR A 17 -17.12 9.61 16.29
N GLU A 18 -16.57 10.11 17.39
CA GLU A 18 -17.01 9.75 18.75
C GLU A 18 -18.46 10.18 19.01
N LYS A 19 -18.90 11.32 18.49
CA LYS A 19 -20.31 11.73 18.54
C LYS A 19 -21.18 10.78 17.71
N LEU A 20 -20.77 10.50 16.46
CA LEU A 20 -21.51 9.60 15.58
C LEU A 20 -21.67 8.19 16.19
N LEU A 21 -20.65 7.66 16.89
CA LEU A 21 -20.76 6.37 17.58
C LEU A 21 -21.76 6.33 18.73
N LYS A 22 -22.09 7.48 19.33
CA LYS A 22 -23.15 7.56 20.36
C LYS A 22 -24.53 7.44 19.77
N GLU A 23 -24.69 7.85 18.52
CA GLU A 23 -25.95 7.77 17.77
C GLU A 23 -26.08 6.39 17.11
N ASP A 24 -25.02 5.96 16.42
CA ASP A 24 -25.00 4.74 15.62
C ASP A 24 -23.70 3.94 15.82
N ASN A 25 -23.81 2.69 16.27
CA ASN A 25 -22.66 1.82 16.53
C ASN A 25 -22.22 1.03 15.27
N PHE A 26 -21.93 1.72 14.16
CA PHE A 26 -21.53 1.08 12.91
C PHE A 26 -20.02 0.86 12.80
N ASP A 27 -19.62 -0.30 12.26
CA ASP A 27 -18.22 -0.68 12.11
C ASP A 27 -17.42 0.27 11.19
N TRP A 28 -18.05 0.88 10.17
CA TRP A 28 -17.36 1.86 9.32
C TRP A 28 -16.97 3.14 10.09
N ILE A 29 -17.76 3.52 11.10
CA ILE A 29 -17.45 4.67 11.96
C ILE A 29 -16.27 4.31 12.86
N LYS A 30 -16.25 3.08 13.39
CA LYS A 30 -15.14 2.58 14.21
C LYS A 30 -13.83 2.50 13.42
N THR A 31 -13.84 2.01 12.17
CA THR A 31 -12.63 2.03 11.32
C THR A 31 -12.14 3.45 11.09
N ALA A 32 -13.05 4.39 10.81
CA ALA A 32 -12.68 5.78 10.59
C ALA A 32 -12.16 6.48 11.86
N LEU A 33 -12.72 6.13 13.03
CA LEU A 33 -12.22 6.59 14.33
C LEU A 33 -10.82 6.02 14.61
N ALA A 34 -10.63 4.72 14.39
CA ALA A 34 -9.34 4.05 14.57
C ALA A 34 -8.24 4.70 13.71
N ASN A 35 -8.54 5.02 12.44
CA ASN A 35 -7.62 5.77 11.59
C ASN A 35 -7.18 7.10 12.24
N THR A 36 -8.11 7.88 12.80
CA THR A 36 -7.77 9.13 13.49
C THR A 36 -6.96 8.92 14.77
N LEU A 37 -7.06 7.76 15.41
CA LEU A 37 -6.27 7.40 16.57
C LEU A 37 -4.83 7.05 16.15
N ILE A 38 -4.68 6.25 15.09
CA ILE A 38 -3.39 5.89 14.47
C ILE A 38 -2.60 7.14 14.06
N GLU A 39 -3.25 8.07 13.34
CA GLU A 39 -2.63 9.33 12.87
C GLU A 39 -2.17 10.28 13.98
N THR A 40 -2.53 9.99 15.23
CA THR A 40 -2.12 10.77 16.41
C THR A 40 -1.38 9.93 17.45
N ASP A 41 -0.86 8.78 17.02
CA ASP A 41 -0.05 7.87 17.83
C ASP A 41 -0.78 7.26 19.06
N ASN A 42 -2.12 7.21 19.02
CA ASN A 42 -2.93 6.54 20.05
C ASN A 42 -3.18 5.06 19.68
N LEU A 43 -2.10 4.29 19.49
CA LEU A 43 -2.16 2.95 18.91
C LEU A 43 -2.93 1.95 19.76
N GLU A 44 -2.78 1.97 21.09
CA GLU A 44 -3.52 1.05 21.98
C GLU A 44 -5.04 1.21 21.81
N LYS A 45 -5.53 2.45 21.84
CA LYS A 45 -6.96 2.74 21.65
C LYS A 45 -7.42 2.42 20.23
N ALA A 46 -6.59 2.66 19.22
CA ALA A 46 -6.91 2.25 17.85
C ALA A 46 -7.12 0.74 17.77
N GLN A 47 -6.25 -0.04 18.41
CA GLN A 47 -6.38 -1.49 18.47
C GLN A 47 -7.65 -1.92 19.19
N GLU A 48 -7.95 -1.35 20.35
CA GLU A 48 -9.20 -1.64 21.09
C GLU A 48 -10.44 -1.39 20.23
N VAL A 49 -10.48 -0.26 19.52
CA VAL A 49 -11.59 0.08 18.62
C VAL A 49 -11.66 -0.94 17.47
N LEU A 50 -10.55 -1.25 16.80
CA LEU A 50 -10.49 -2.23 15.71
C LEU A 50 -10.88 -3.64 16.16
N GLU A 51 -10.50 -4.03 17.38
CA GLU A 51 -10.87 -5.30 17.98
C GLU A 51 -12.33 -5.35 18.46
N SER A 52 -13.05 -4.23 18.46
CA SER A 52 -14.49 -4.19 18.75
C SER A 52 -15.40 -4.33 17.52
N LEU A 53 -14.82 -4.41 16.31
CA LEU A 53 -15.59 -4.62 15.09
C LEU A 53 -16.19 -6.02 15.06
N SER A 54 -17.43 -6.12 14.61
CA SER A 54 -18.05 -7.41 14.34
C SER A 54 -17.59 -7.99 12.99
N SER A 55 -17.28 -7.12 12.04
CA SER A 55 -17.00 -7.44 10.64
C SER A 55 -15.52 -7.65 10.29
N LYS A 56 -14.64 -7.85 11.29
CA LYS A 56 -13.17 -7.79 11.11
C LYS A 56 -12.65 -8.57 9.91
N LYS A 57 -13.12 -9.81 9.73
CA LYS A 57 -12.58 -10.75 8.74
C LYS A 57 -12.92 -10.38 7.30
N GLU A 58 -14.08 -9.77 7.09
CA GLU A 58 -14.63 -9.39 5.78
C GLU A 58 -14.54 -7.89 5.50
N ASN A 59 -14.04 -7.09 6.44
CA ASN A 59 -13.91 -5.65 6.31
C ASN A 59 -12.52 -5.26 5.76
N PRO A 60 -12.41 -4.81 4.50
CA PRO A 60 -11.13 -4.40 3.93
C PRO A 60 -10.49 -3.23 4.69
N TYR A 61 -11.29 -2.31 5.22
CA TYR A 61 -10.79 -1.15 5.96
C TYR A 61 -10.23 -1.52 7.34
N TYR A 62 -10.77 -2.55 7.99
CA TYR A 62 -10.12 -3.12 9.19
C TYR A 62 -8.71 -3.62 8.84
N HIS A 63 -8.57 -4.33 7.72
CA HIS A 63 -7.28 -4.82 7.27
C HIS A 63 -6.33 -3.68 6.86
N ASP A 64 -6.81 -2.61 6.25
CA ASP A 64 -6.00 -1.43 5.96
C ASP A 64 -5.43 -0.81 7.26
N GLU A 65 -6.27 -0.56 8.26
CA GLU A 65 -5.81 0.06 9.52
C GLU A 65 -4.88 -0.88 10.33
N MET A 66 -5.18 -2.18 10.37
CA MET A 66 -4.29 -3.16 11.00
C MET A 66 -2.93 -3.23 10.30
N SER A 67 -2.88 -3.02 8.98
CA SER A 67 -1.61 -2.89 8.27
C SER A 67 -0.85 -1.63 8.68
N ASN A 68 -1.54 -0.48 8.75
CA ASN A 68 -0.91 0.78 9.16
C ASN A 68 -0.28 0.66 10.55
N MET A 69 -1.02 0.07 11.51
CA MET A 69 -0.49 -0.21 12.84
C MET A 69 0.73 -1.13 12.82
N ALA A 70 0.68 -2.20 12.01
CA ALA A 70 1.79 -3.13 11.89
C ALA A 70 3.06 -2.46 11.34
N VAL A 71 2.94 -1.56 10.35
CA VAL A 71 4.05 -0.74 9.85
C VAL A 71 4.66 0.13 10.95
N LEU A 72 3.82 0.81 11.75
CA LEU A 72 4.29 1.65 12.86
C LEU A 72 5.00 0.85 13.96
N SER A 73 4.61 -0.42 14.16
CA SER A 73 5.28 -1.35 15.06
C SER A 73 6.45 -2.11 14.43
N GLU A 74 6.88 -1.73 13.22
CA GLU A 74 7.94 -2.40 12.44
C GLU A 74 7.70 -3.88 12.12
N ASP A 75 6.45 -4.36 12.23
CA ASP A 75 6.02 -5.71 11.86
C ASP A 75 5.59 -5.76 10.39
N ILE A 76 6.59 -5.63 9.50
CA ILE A 76 6.39 -5.59 8.05
C ILE A 76 5.69 -6.86 7.51
N PRO A 77 6.02 -8.10 7.95
CA PRO A 77 5.30 -9.30 7.50
C PRO A 77 3.81 -9.26 7.82
N LYS A 78 3.43 -8.79 9.03
CA LYS A 78 2.02 -8.64 9.40
C LYS A 78 1.34 -7.54 8.59
N ALA A 79 2.01 -6.42 8.35
CA ALA A 79 1.47 -5.35 7.50
C ALA A 79 1.11 -5.87 6.10
N ILE A 80 2.06 -6.55 5.46
CA ILE A 80 1.86 -7.17 4.14
C ILE A 80 0.68 -8.15 4.17
N LYS A 81 0.60 -9.03 5.18
CA LYS A 81 -0.48 -10.00 5.32
C LYS A 81 -1.86 -9.32 5.34
N HIS A 82 -2.01 -8.26 6.13
CA HIS A 82 -3.26 -7.52 6.21
C HIS A 82 -3.59 -6.80 4.90
N LEU A 83 -2.63 -6.12 4.25
CA LEU A 83 -2.87 -5.49 2.95
C LEU A 83 -3.29 -6.48 1.86
N LYS A 84 -2.66 -7.67 1.79
CA LYS A 84 -3.07 -8.72 0.86
C LYS A 84 -4.53 -9.13 1.07
N GLN A 85 -4.95 -9.28 2.33
CA GLN A 85 -6.33 -9.59 2.66
C GLN A 85 -7.28 -8.45 2.26
N SER A 86 -6.90 -7.20 2.50
CA SER A 86 -7.68 -6.03 2.08
C SER A 86 -7.87 -5.97 0.56
N THR A 87 -6.81 -6.19 -0.22
CA THR A 87 -6.85 -6.27 -1.69
C THR A 87 -7.73 -7.43 -2.19
N MET A 88 -7.77 -8.56 -1.48
CA MET A 88 -8.65 -9.68 -1.82
C MET A 88 -10.13 -9.38 -1.57
N LEU A 89 -10.43 -8.63 -0.51
CA LEU A 89 -11.81 -8.30 -0.13
C LEU A 89 -12.41 -7.19 -0.99
N LEU A 90 -11.60 -6.21 -1.40
CA LEU A 90 -12.04 -5.08 -2.20
C LEU A 90 -10.96 -4.67 -3.19
N ASP A 91 -11.32 -4.66 -4.48
CA ASP A 91 -10.49 -4.07 -5.53
C ASP A 91 -10.60 -2.54 -5.48
N ALA A 92 -9.91 -1.91 -4.51
CA ALA A 92 -9.94 -0.46 -4.29
C ALA A 92 -8.99 0.32 -5.22
N GLY A 93 -8.81 -0.16 -6.45
CA GLY A 93 -7.83 0.39 -7.40
C GLY A 93 -6.44 -0.20 -7.17
N SER A 94 -5.40 0.57 -7.50
CA SER A 94 -4.02 0.08 -7.53
C SER A 94 -3.17 0.48 -6.31
N GLU A 95 -3.68 1.32 -5.41
CA GLU A 95 -2.84 1.92 -4.37
C GLU A 95 -2.25 0.88 -3.43
N ARG A 96 -3.06 -0.09 -3.00
CA ARG A 96 -2.63 -1.18 -2.10
C ARG A 96 -1.51 -2.01 -2.73
N GLU A 97 -1.52 -2.22 -4.05
CA GLU A 97 -0.51 -2.94 -4.80
C GLU A 97 0.84 -2.22 -4.73
N LEU A 98 0.84 -0.89 -4.81
CA LEU A 98 2.08 -0.13 -4.65
C LEU A 98 2.60 -0.20 -3.21
N VAL A 99 1.72 -0.12 -2.21
CA VAL A 99 2.12 -0.24 -0.81
C VAL A 99 2.70 -1.63 -0.53
N ILE A 100 2.04 -2.70 -0.97
CA ILE A 100 2.55 -4.08 -0.85
C ILE A 100 3.89 -4.21 -1.56
N THR A 101 4.05 -3.63 -2.75
CA THR A 101 5.33 -3.63 -3.48
C THR A 101 6.46 -3.03 -2.64
N ASN A 102 6.23 -1.84 -2.07
CA ASN A 102 7.25 -1.13 -1.30
C ASN A 102 7.61 -1.85 0.00
N LEU A 103 6.62 -2.38 0.73
CA LEU A 103 6.86 -3.18 1.94
C LEU A 103 7.59 -4.48 1.62
N SER A 104 7.26 -5.12 0.49
CA SER A 104 7.92 -6.34 0.04
C SER A 104 9.38 -6.08 -0.35
N LEU A 105 9.69 -4.94 -0.97
CA LEU A 105 11.08 -4.52 -1.19
C LEU A 105 11.82 -4.29 0.12
N ALA A 106 11.19 -3.61 1.09
CA ALA A 106 11.80 -3.30 2.39
C ALA A 106 12.07 -4.56 3.25
N SER A 107 11.31 -5.63 3.04
CA SER A 107 11.45 -6.92 3.73
C SER A 107 12.13 -8.01 2.89
N GLU A 108 12.75 -7.62 1.76
CA GLU A 108 13.46 -8.53 0.84
C GLU A 108 12.60 -9.66 0.23
N SER A 109 11.26 -9.54 0.30
CA SER A 109 10.31 -10.42 -0.36
C SER A 109 10.16 -10.03 -1.84
N TYR A 110 11.23 -10.25 -2.62
CA TYR A 110 11.31 -9.73 -3.99
C TYR A 110 10.33 -10.36 -4.98
N ASP A 111 9.90 -11.61 -4.76
CA ASP A 111 8.85 -12.25 -5.57
C ASP A 111 7.49 -11.58 -5.39
N ASP A 112 7.14 -11.22 -4.15
CA ASP A 112 5.95 -10.42 -3.88
C ASP A 112 6.09 -9.03 -4.49
N ALA A 113 7.24 -8.37 -4.33
CA ALA A 113 7.46 -7.05 -4.92
C ALA A 113 7.22 -7.05 -6.43
N VAL A 114 7.74 -8.05 -7.15
CA VAL A 114 7.51 -8.20 -8.60
C VAL A 114 6.04 -8.50 -8.92
N THR A 115 5.40 -9.37 -8.14
CA THR A 115 3.99 -9.72 -8.35
C THR A 115 3.08 -8.50 -8.23
N TYR A 116 3.28 -7.68 -7.20
CA TYR A 116 2.41 -6.53 -6.94
C TYR A 116 2.75 -5.30 -7.79
N ILE A 117 4.03 -5.07 -8.15
CA ILE A 117 4.35 -3.96 -9.07
C ILE A 117 3.81 -4.23 -10.46
N LYS A 118 3.73 -5.50 -10.88
CA LYS A 118 3.11 -5.87 -12.15
C LYS A 118 1.62 -5.54 -12.17
N ARG A 119 0.89 -5.91 -11.13
CA ARG A 119 -0.53 -5.54 -10.97
C ARG A 119 -0.71 -4.02 -10.93
N TYR A 120 0.15 -3.31 -10.20
CA TYR A 120 0.13 -1.84 -10.16
C TYR A 120 0.35 -1.22 -11.54
N TYR A 121 1.36 -1.72 -12.28
CA TYR A 121 1.68 -1.26 -13.64
C TYR A 121 0.50 -1.48 -14.59
N GLU A 122 -0.04 -2.70 -14.65
CA GLU A 122 -1.17 -3.07 -15.52
C GLU A 122 -2.43 -2.23 -15.23
N LYS A 123 -2.74 -2.00 -13.95
CA LYS A 123 -3.89 -1.15 -13.56
C LYS A 123 -3.71 0.33 -13.93
N ASN A 124 -2.48 0.80 -14.15
CA ASN A 124 -2.18 2.21 -14.36
C ASN A 124 -1.61 2.57 -15.73
N GLU A 125 -1.42 1.61 -16.64
CA GLU A 125 -0.77 1.84 -17.94
C GLU A 125 -1.36 3.05 -18.70
N ASN A 126 -2.69 3.22 -18.62
CA ASN A 126 -3.43 4.28 -19.31
C ASN A 126 -3.94 5.38 -18.37
N THR A 127 -3.32 5.56 -17.20
CA THR A 127 -3.68 6.59 -16.23
C THR A 127 -2.52 7.56 -16.01
N PHE A 128 -2.79 8.70 -15.36
CA PHE A 128 -1.73 9.64 -14.96
C PHE A 128 -0.68 9.02 -14.03
N ARG A 129 -0.99 7.87 -13.39
CA ARG A 129 -0.07 7.12 -12.52
C ARG A 129 0.83 6.16 -13.32
N GLY A 130 0.51 5.86 -14.59
CA GLY A 130 1.30 5.01 -15.50
C GLY A 130 2.58 5.65 -16.04
N GLY A 131 3.10 6.67 -15.36
CA GLY A 131 4.23 7.46 -15.83
C GLY A 131 5.59 6.79 -15.68
N ILE A 132 6.64 7.58 -15.93
CA ILE A 132 8.03 7.11 -15.98
C ILE A 132 8.52 6.51 -14.64
N PHE A 133 8.06 7.05 -13.51
CA PHE A 133 8.40 6.53 -12.18
C PHE A 133 7.83 5.13 -11.93
N THR A 134 6.66 4.81 -12.49
CA THR A 134 6.08 3.48 -12.40
C THR A 134 6.90 2.47 -13.20
N LYS A 135 7.36 2.87 -14.40
CA LYS A 135 8.28 2.07 -15.22
C LYS A 135 9.62 1.84 -14.50
N LEU A 136 10.17 2.89 -13.88
CA LEU A 136 11.39 2.78 -13.08
C LEU A 136 11.22 1.83 -11.88
N ASN A 137 10.12 1.93 -11.15
CA ASN A 137 9.83 1.02 -10.04
C ASN A 137 9.62 -0.42 -10.51
N PHE A 138 8.99 -0.62 -11.67
CA PHE A 138 8.80 -1.95 -12.27
C PHE A 138 10.15 -2.61 -12.57
N VAL A 139 11.05 -1.90 -13.26
CA VAL A 139 12.42 -2.33 -13.54
C VAL A 139 13.18 -2.61 -12.24
N ARG A 140 13.12 -1.68 -11.27
CA ARG A 140 13.78 -1.82 -9.96
C ARG A 140 13.42 -3.12 -9.24
N CYS A 141 12.13 -3.46 -9.16
CA CYS A 141 11.70 -4.70 -8.49
C CYS A 141 12.25 -5.95 -9.18
N HIS A 142 12.26 -5.95 -10.51
CA HIS A 142 12.77 -7.08 -11.29
C HIS A 142 14.28 -7.27 -11.09
N LEU A 143 15.05 -6.17 -11.04
CA LEU A 143 16.48 -6.21 -10.76
C LEU A 143 16.80 -6.74 -9.35
N TYR A 144 16.06 -6.30 -8.32
CA TYR A 144 16.25 -6.83 -6.96
C TYR A 144 15.95 -8.33 -6.87
N ARG A 145 14.87 -8.80 -7.51
CA ARG A 145 14.58 -10.24 -7.57
C ARG A 145 15.70 -11.03 -8.26
N ALA A 146 16.24 -10.50 -9.37
CA ALA A 146 17.32 -11.16 -10.09
C ALA A 146 18.62 -11.23 -9.29
N LEU A 147 18.93 -10.18 -8.52
CA LEU A 147 20.09 -10.14 -7.63
C LEU A 147 20.01 -11.23 -6.54
N ASN A 148 18.81 -11.52 -6.03
CA ASN A 148 18.61 -12.48 -4.95
C ASN A 148 18.49 -13.94 -5.41
N ALA A 149 18.19 -14.17 -6.70
CA ALA A 149 18.12 -15.50 -7.30
C ALA A 149 18.93 -15.53 -8.62
N PRO A 150 20.26 -15.34 -8.56
CA PRO A 150 21.06 -15.13 -9.74
C PRO A 150 21.13 -16.41 -10.59
N SER A 151 20.69 -16.31 -11.84
CA SER A 151 20.99 -17.28 -12.88
C SER A 151 21.17 -16.58 -14.22
N ASN A 152 22.26 -16.88 -14.93
CA ASN A 152 22.64 -16.20 -16.17
C ASN A 152 21.52 -16.26 -17.24
N GLN A 153 20.86 -17.41 -17.36
CA GLN A 153 19.75 -17.58 -18.31
C GLN A 153 18.51 -16.75 -17.95
N CYS A 154 18.22 -16.57 -16.66
CA CYS A 154 17.09 -15.75 -16.20
C CYS A 154 17.40 -14.27 -16.36
N PHE A 155 18.64 -13.86 -16.14
CA PHE A 155 19.07 -12.46 -16.24
C PHE A 155 18.99 -11.91 -17.66
N GLU A 156 19.48 -12.65 -18.67
CA GLU A 156 19.41 -12.19 -20.07
C GLU A 156 17.96 -12.08 -20.57
N ASN A 157 17.12 -13.08 -20.25
CA ASN A 157 15.70 -13.04 -20.59
C ASN A 157 14.98 -11.87 -19.90
N LEU A 158 15.34 -11.58 -18.65
CA LEU A 158 14.82 -10.45 -17.90
C LEU A 158 15.22 -9.12 -18.55
N LEU A 159 16.50 -8.93 -18.86
CA LEU A 159 16.99 -7.72 -19.51
C LEU A 159 16.32 -7.51 -20.87
N PHE A 160 16.19 -8.57 -21.68
CA PHE A 160 15.50 -8.49 -22.97
C PHE A 160 14.08 -7.95 -22.81
N GLY A 161 13.33 -8.42 -21.81
CA GLY A 161 11.98 -7.95 -21.53
C GLY A 161 11.90 -6.53 -20.95
N LEU A 162 12.92 -6.09 -20.21
CA LEU A 162 12.95 -4.76 -19.59
C LEU A 162 13.53 -3.67 -20.50
N ASN A 163 14.34 -4.02 -21.51
CA ASN A 163 15.02 -3.07 -22.40
C ASN A 163 14.10 -2.01 -23.02
N PRO A 164 12.87 -2.32 -23.49
CA PRO A 164 11.96 -1.28 -23.97
C PRO A 164 11.63 -0.24 -22.90
N LEU A 165 11.33 -0.67 -21.67
CA LEU A 165 11.06 0.23 -20.55
C LEU A 165 12.29 1.03 -20.16
N ILE A 166 13.47 0.39 -20.13
CA ILE A 166 14.75 1.06 -19.84
C ILE A 166 15.01 2.16 -20.89
N GLY A 167 14.86 1.87 -22.17
CA GLY A 167 15.07 2.84 -23.24
C GLY A 167 14.08 4.02 -23.20
N GLU A 168 12.86 3.81 -22.72
CA GLU A 168 11.90 4.90 -22.47
C GLU A 168 12.32 5.78 -21.28
N ILE A 169 12.80 5.16 -20.20
CA ILE A 169 13.35 5.86 -19.02
C ILE A 169 14.53 6.73 -19.43
N GLU A 170 15.48 6.20 -20.19
CA GLU A 170 16.68 6.93 -20.65
C GLU A 170 16.34 8.15 -21.51
N LYS A 171 15.32 8.05 -22.36
CA LYS A 171 14.92 9.14 -23.26
C LYS A 171 14.15 10.25 -22.55
N ASN A 172 13.64 9.99 -21.35
CA ASN A 172 12.79 10.93 -20.62
C ASN A 172 13.58 12.18 -20.19
N SER A 173 13.03 13.36 -20.47
CA SER A 173 13.68 14.64 -20.18
C SER A 173 13.90 14.89 -18.69
N GLN A 174 13.12 14.27 -17.79
CA GLN A 174 13.30 14.41 -16.35
C GLN A 174 14.61 13.80 -15.83
N PHE A 175 15.21 12.87 -16.58
CA PHE A 175 16.48 12.21 -16.22
C PHE A 175 17.67 12.72 -17.03
N LYS A 176 17.46 13.65 -17.96
CA LYS A 176 18.56 14.36 -18.62
C LYS A 176 19.02 15.45 -17.66
N ALA A 177 20.26 15.33 -17.19
CA ALA A 177 20.86 16.30 -16.28
C ALA A 177 20.64 17.73 -16.80
N GLN A 178 20.20 18.62 -15.90
CA GLN A 178 20.21 20.06 -16.15
C GLN A 178 21.64 20.57 -16.30
#